data_AF-A0A549SNM5-F1
#
_entry.id   AF-A0A549SNM5-F1
#
_cell.length_a   1.000
_cell.length_b   1.000
_cell.length_c   1.000
_cell.angle_alpha   90.00
_cell.angle_beta   90.00
_cell.angle_gamma   90.00
#
_symmetry.space_group_name_H-M   'P 1'
#
loop_
_entity.id
_entity.type
_entity.pdbx_description
1 polymer ?
#
loop_
_entity_poly.entity_id
_entity_poly.type
_entity_poly.pdbx_seq_one_letter_code
_entity_poly.pdbx_strand_id
1 'polypeptide(L)'
;MDCDFRGASRRAPAPLACAIHGALEALKPGAIHVNMATVSVTLAARFEKSHRERGVGYVAAPVLGRPNVAEAARLNIITAGEAQALDRVQPLFDLIGQKTWRFGERPEQANAVKLAANFMIASAIGTMGEAVALARGYTRAQHDAWLMRRGVAP
;
A
#
# COMPACT_ATOMS: atom_id res chain seq x y z
N MET A 1 -16.83 -5.26 25.94
CA MET A 1 -15.74 -5.62 25.01
C MET A 1 -15.11 -4.32 24.56
N ASP A 2 -14.26 -3.76 25.44
CA ASP A 2 -13.53 -2.52 25.17
C ASP A 2 -12.06 -2.88 25.06
N CYS A 3 -11.49 -2.73 23.86
CA CYS A 3 -10.04 -2.66 23.72
C CYS A 3 -9.59 -1.31 24.29
N ASP A 4 -9.32 -1.26 25.59
CA ASP A 4 -8.85 -0.06 26.28
C ASP A 4 -7.40 0.25 25.88
N PHE A 5 -7.26 1.08 24.84
CA PHE A 5 -6.00 1.46 24.24
C PHE A 5 -5.37 2.67 24.97
N ARG A 6 -5.04 2.53 26.28
CA ARG A 6 -4.48 3.62 27.12
C ARG A 6 -3.12 4.20 26.69
N GLY A 7 -2.53 3.76 25.57
CA GLY A 7 -1.16 4.16 25.20
C GLY A 7 -0.91 4.53 23.74
N ALA A 8 -1.90 4.51 22.83
CA ALA A 8 -1.66 4.87 21.43
C ALA A 8 -2.23 6.22 21.05
N SER A 9 -1.33 7.08 20.58
CA SER A 9 -1.61 8.22 19.72
C SER A 9 -2.75 7.91 18.74
N ARG A 10 -3.77 8.78 18.75
CA ARG A 10 -5.09 8.70 18.09
C ARG A 10 -5.08 8.68 16.54
N ARG A 11 -4.03 8.15 15.89
CA ARG A 11 -3.80 8.28 14.44
C ARG A 11 -3.83 6.99 13.62
N ALA A 12 -4.05 5.83 14.22
CA ALA A 12 -4.38 4.62 13.45
C ALA A 12 -5.91 4.52 13.31
N PRO A 13 -6.48 4.17 12.15
CA PRO A 13 -7.90 3.89 12.05
C PRO A 13 -8.23 2.73 13.00
N ALA A 14 -9.03 3.02 14.02
CA ALA A 14 -9.38 2.11 15.12
C ALA A 14 -9.73 0.67 14.70
N PRO A 15 -10.49 0.40 13.62
CA PRO A 15 -10.87 -0.97 13.28
C PRO A 15 -9.70 -1.84 12.78
N LEU A 16 -8.74 -1.28 12.04
CA LEU A 16 -7.61 -2.08 11.52
C LEU A 16 -6.61 -2.44 12.63
N ALA A 17 -6.36 -1.51 13.55
CA ALA A 17 -5.54 -1.78 14.72
C ALA A 17 -6.18 -2.84 15.63
N CYS A 18 -7.51 -2.81 15.82
CA CYS A 18 -8.24 -3.82 16.58
C CYS A 18 -8.22 -5.19 15.90
N ALA A 19 -8.44 -5.26 14.60
CA ALA A 19 -8.41 -6.52 13.85
C ALA A 19 -7.02 -7.20 13.91
N ILE A 20 -5.95 -6.41 13.77
CA ILE A 20 -4.58 -6.92 13.85
C ILE A 20 -4.20 -7.30 15.28
N HIS A 21 -4.71 -6.59 16.29
CA HIS A 21 -4.49 -6.94 17.69
C HIS A 21 -5.15 -8.29 18.05
N GLY A 22 -6.42 -8.48 17.67
CA GLY A 22 -7.12 -9.75 17.86
C GLY A 22 -6.46 -10.90 17.09
N ALA A 23 -5.98 -10.64 15.87
CA ALA A 23 -5.19 -11.62 15.12
C ALA A 23 -3.88 -11.98 15.83
N LEU A 24 -3.18 -11.01 16.42
CA LEU A 24 -1.92 -11.24 17.13
C LEU A 24 -2.11 -12.06 18.42
N GLU A 25 -3.24 -11.94 19.10
CA GLU A 25 -3.56 -12.75 20.28
C GLU A 25 -3.81 -14.23 19.94
N ALA A 26 -4.29 -14.51 18.72
CA ALA A 26 -4.52 -15.86 18.24
C ALA A 26 -3.24 -16.57 17.74
N LEU A 27 -2.14 -15.84 17.54
CA LEU A 27 -0.90 -16.40 17.01
C LEU A 27 -0.06 -17.07 18.10
N LYS A 28 0.46 -18.26 17.77
CA LYS A 28 1.42 -18.99 18.62
C LYS A 28 2.83 -18.36 18.50
N PRO A 29 3.67 -18.42 19.55
CA PRO A 29 5.08 -18.09 19.43
C PRO A 29 5.75 -18.85 18.28
N GLY A 30 6.63 -18.19 17.54
CA GLY A 30 7.30 -18.74 16.35
C GLY A 30 6.49 -18.63 15.04
N ALA A 31 5.23 -18.19 15.09
CA ALA A 31 4.45 -17.83 13.91
C ALA A 31 5.00 -16.57 13.24
N ILE A 32 4.68 -16.36 11.97
CA ILE A 32 5.03 -15.15 11.21
C ILE A 32 3.74 -14.52 10.71
N HIS A 33 3.49 -13.28 11.10
CA HIS A 33 2.43 -12.46 10.52
C HIS A 33 2.96 -11.76 9.27
N VAL A 34 2.38 -12.09 8.12
CA VAL A 34 2.62 -11.41 6.84
C VAL A 34 1.53 -10.36 6.62
N ASN A 35 1.88 -9.08 6.75
CA ASN A 35 0.95 -7.99 6.52
C ASN A 35 1.06 -7.46 5.10
N MET A 36 0.05 -7.76 4.26
CA MET A 36 -0.03 -7.26 2.87
C MET A 36 -0.82 -5.95 2.73
N ALA A 37 -1.39 -5.43 3.82
CA ALA A 37 -2.12 -4.18 3.79
C ALA A 37 -1.16 -2.99 3.59
N THR A 38 -1.69 -1.92 3.01
CA THR A 38 -0.98 -0.63 3.00
C THR A 38 -1.21 0.05 4.34
N VAL A 39 -0.16 0.19 5.14
CA VAL A 39 -0.18 0.86 6.44
C VAL A 39 0.87 1.98 6.50
N SER A 40 0.77 2.86 7.49
CA SER A 40 1.79 3.89 7.70
C SER A 40 3.09 3.29 8.23
N VAL A 41 4.22 3.95 7.95
CA VAL A 41 5.54 3.56 8.46
C VAL A 41 5.57 3.46 9.98
N THR A 42 4.93 4.41 10.68
CA THR A 42 4.82 4.41 12.14
C THR A 42 4.03 3.22 12.66
N LEU A 43 2.95 2.83 11.96
CA LEU A 43 2.15 1.68 12.36
C LEU A 43 2.90 0.37 12.13
N ALA A 44 3.63 0.24 11.02
CA ALA A 44 4.46 -0.92 10.74
C ALA A 44 5.53 -1.16 11.82
N ALA A 45 6.27 -0.11 12.20
CA ALA A 45 7.27 -0.18 13.28
C ALA A 45 6.64 -0.55 14.63
N ARG A 46 5.44 -0.05 14.93
CA ARG A 46 4.70 -0.42 16.14
C ARG A 46 4.27 -1.88 16.12
N PHE A 47 3.80 -2.38 14.98
CA PHE A 47 3.44 -3.79 14.84
C PHE A 47 4.65 -4.70 15.02
N GLU A 48 5.77 -4.41 14.37
CA GLU A 48 7.00 -5.17 14.55
C GLU A 48 7.36 -5.31 16.03
N LYS A 49 7.36 -4.18 16.78
CA LYS A 49 7.63 -4.19 18.22
C LYS A 49 6.67 -5.10 18.98
N SER A 50 5.36 -4.93 18.79
CA SER A 50 4.35 -5.74 19.51
C SER A 50 4.39 -7.23 19.15
N HIS A 51 4.76 -7.57 17.91
CA HIS A 51 4.91 -8.98 17.50
C HIS A 51 6.16 -9.60 18.14
N ARG A 52 7.28 -8.87 18.14
CA ARG A 52 8.52 -9.31 18.77
C ARG A 52 8.36 -9.57 20.27
N GLU A 53 7.64 -8.70 20.97
CA GLU A 53 7.32 -8.88 22.41
C GLU A 53 6.56 -10.18 22.71
N ARG A 54 5.87 -10.74 21.73
CA ARG A 54 5.11 -12.01 21.84
C ARG A 54 5.83 -13.20 21.19
N GLY A 55 7.07 -13.02 20.73
CA GLY A 55 7.83 -14.06 20.02
C GLY A 55 7.24 -14.42 18.66
N VAL A 56 6.51 -13.50 18.03
CA VAL A 56 5.93 -13.65 16.69
C VAL A 56 6.74 -12.83 15.69
N GLY A 57 7.07 -13.41 14.55
CA GLY A 57 7.72 -12.70 13.45
C GLY A 57 6.74 -11.77 12.73
N TYR A 58 7.22 -10.64 12.22
CA TYR A 58 6.40 -9.72 11.45
C TYR A 58 7.10 -9.35 10.14
N VAL A 59 6.42 -9.56 9.03
CA VAL A 59 6.87 -9.23 7.68
C VAL A 59 5.88 -8.25 7.08
N ALA A 60 6.35 -7.08 6.67
CA ALA A 60 5.57 -6.22 5.78
C ALA A 60 5.74 -6.74 4.36
N ALA A 61 4.62 -7.02 3.69
CA ALA A 61 4.57 -7.51 2.31
C ALA A 61 3.51 -6.78 1.46
N PRO A 62 3.40 -5.43 1.48
CA PRO A 62 2.43 -4.72 0.65
C PRO A 62 2.59 -5.03 -0.84
N VAL A 63 1.47 -5.07 -1.56
CA VAL A 63 1.42 -5.50 -2.96
C VAL A 63 1.12 -4.37 -3.93
N LEU A 64 1.62 -4.51 -5.15
CA LEU A 64 1.25 -3.74 -6.34
C LEU A 64 0.53 -4.68 -7.31
N GLY A 65 -0.72 -4.34 -7.61
CA GLY A 65 -1.58 -5.12 -8.51
C GLY A 65 -3.05 -4.82 -8.27
N ARG A 66 -3.85 -4.88 -9.33
CA ARG A 66 -5.33 -4.87 -9.23
C ARG A 66 -5.84 -6.30 -8.98
N PRO A 67 -7.12 -6.50 -8.59
CA PRO A 67 -7.65 -7.83 -8.29
C PRO A 67 -7.40 -8.88 -9.39
N ASN A 68 -7.55 -8.51 -10.66
CA ASN A 68 -7.25 -9.39 -11.80
C ASN A 68 -5.78 -9.84 -11.89
N VAL A 69 -4.83 -9.02 -11.42
CA VAL A 69 -3.41 -9.38 -11.33
C VAL A 69 -3.18 -10.35 -10.16
N ALA A 70 -3.94 -10.21 -9.08
CA ALA A 70 -3.91 -11.12 -7.94
C ALA A 70 -4.44 -12.51 -8.31
N GLU A 71 -5.60 -12.57 -8.97
CA GLU A 71 -6.21 -13.80 -9.47
C GLU A 71 -5.27 -14.55 -10.43
N ALA A 72 -4.49 -13.81 -11.22
CA ALA A 72 -3.53 -14.37 -12.16
C ALA A 72 -2.18 -14.72 -11.53
N ALA A 73 -2.05 -14.71 -10.19
CA ALA A 73 -0.81 -14.97 -9.45
C ALA A 73 0.38 -14.11 -9.91
N ARG A 74 0.11 -12.85 -10.28
CA ARG A 74 1.10 -11.95 -10.90
C ARG A 74 1.41 -10.71 -10.06
N LEU A 75 1.21 -10.77 -8.75
CA LEU A 75 1.45 -9.64 -7.86
C LEU A 75 2.92 -9.23 -7.83
N ASN A 76 3.17 -7.94 -7.75
CA ASN A 76 4.48 -7.42 -7.35
C ASN A 76 4.44 -7.20 -5.84
N ILE A 77 5.26 -7.95 -5.10
CA ILE A 77 5.21 -7.98 -3.64
C ILE A 77 6.44 -7.22 -3.13
N ILE A 78 6.21 -6.16 -2.36
CA ILE A 78 7.25 -5.32 -1.75
C ILE A 78 7.41 -5.81 -0.31
N THR A 79 8.58 -6.32 0.05
CA THR A 79 8.80 -7.01 1.32
C THR A 79 9.91 -6.38 2.15
N ALA A 80 9.71 -6.36 3.47
CA ALA A 80 10.72 -6.02 4.45
C ALA A 80 10.41 -6.69 5.79
N GLY A 81 11.45 -7.13 6.48
CA GLY A 81 11.37 -7.91 7.72
C GLY A 81 12.63 -8.74 7.92
N GLU A 82 12.73 -9.40 9.07
CA GLU A 82 13.87 -10.26 9.38
C GLU A 82 14.14 -11.29 8.26
N ALA A 83 15.41 -11.43 7.86
CA ALA A 83 15.79 -12.27 6.72
C ALA A 83 15.28 -13.72 6.84
N GLN A 84 15.39 -14.30 8.03
CA GLN A 84 14.92 -15.67 8.29
C GLN A 84 13.39 -15.78 8.15
N ALA A 85 12.65 -14.76 8.57
CA ALA A 85 11.20 -14.72 8.41
C ALA A 85 10.83 -14.61 6.93
N LEU A 86 11.52 -13.74 6.18
CA LEU A 86 11.36 -13.58 4.73
C LEU A 86 11.64 -14.88 3.96
N ASP A 87 12.70 -15.60 4.31
CA ASP A 87 13.04 -16.87 3.68
C ASP A 87 11.97 -17.94 3.93
N ARG A 88 11.44 -18.00 5.16
CA ARG A 88 10.36 -18.95 5.51
C ARG A 88 9.05 -18.67 4.75
N VAL A 89 8.74 -17.41 4.46
CA VAL A 89 7.49 -17.03 3.77
C VAL A 89 7.65 -16.90 2.25
N GLN A 90 8.88 -16.90 1.72
CA GLN A 90 9.16 -16.77 0.29
C GLN A 90 8.37 -17.77 -0.58
N PRO A 91 8.23 -19.06 -0.21
CA PRO A 91 7.45 -20.00 -1.01
C PRO A 91 5.98 -19.60 -1.17
N LEU A 92 5.40 -18.87 -0.20
CA LEU A 92 4.03 -18.37 -0.31
C LEU A 92 3.94 -17.21 -1.30
N PHE A 93 4.98 -16.37 -1.36
CA PHE A 93 5.05 -15.27 -2.30
C PHE A 93 5.21 -15.76 -3.73
N ASP A 94 5.97 -16.83 -3.94
CA ASP A 94 6.17 -17.42 -5.26
C ASP A 94 4.87 -18.02 -5.85
N LEU A 95 3.89 -18.36 -5.00
CA LEU A 95 2.59 -18.88 -5.43
C LEU A 95 1.62 -17.81 -5.91
N ILE A 96 1.76 -16.56 -5.45
CA ILE A 96 0.80 -15.48 -5.70
C ILE A 96 1.40 -14.28 -6.45
N GLY A 97 2.72 -14.26 -6.56
CA GLY A 97 3.50 -13.14 -7.06
C GLY A 97 4.27 -13.47 -8.32
N GLN A 98 4.37 -12.49 -9.21
CA GLN A 98 5.31 -12.51 -10.33
C GLN A 98 6.73 -12.15 -9.86
N LYS A 99 6.83 -11.26 -8.86
CA LYS A 99 8.12 -10.79 -8.34
C LYS A 99 8.00 -10.37 -6.89
N THR A 100 8.92 -10.85 -6.07
CA THR A 100 9.14 -10.38 -4.70
C THR A 100 10.37 -9.46 -4.67
N TRP A 101 10.21 -8.29 -4.07
CA TRP A 101 11.26 -7.30 -3.87
C TRP A 101 11.56 -7.20 -2.37
N ARG A 102 12.82 -7.38 -1.96
CA ARG A 102 13.23 -7.27 -0.55
C ARG A 102 13.94 -5.93 -0.33
N PHE A 103 13.37 -5.06 0.50
CA PHE A 103 13.83 -3.68 0.72
C PHE A 103 14.55 -3.47 2.05
N GLY A 104 14.74 -4.52 2.84
CA GLY A 104 15.54 -4.53 4.05
C GLY A 104 14.85 -5.22 5.22
N GLU A 105 15.46 -5.10 6.39
CA GLU A 105 15.05 -5.85 7.59
C GLU A 105 13.93 -5.15 8.38
N ARG A 106 13.76 -3.84 8.17
CA ARG A 106 12.79 -3.05 8.92
C ARG A 106 11.47 -2.97 8.16
N PRO A 107 10.34 -3.47 8.70
CA PRO A 107 9.08 -3.55 7.97
C PRO A 107 8.58 -2.21 7.40
N GLU A 108 8.88 -1.09 8.06
CA GLU A 108 8.56 0.25 7.57
C GLU A 108 9.23 0.61 6.24
N GLN A 109 10.34 -0.05 5.86
CA GLN A 109 11.01 0.19 4.57
C GLN A 109 10.12 -0.22 3.40
N ALA A 110 9.51 -1.41 3.46
CA ALA A 110 8.55 -1.84 2.44
C ALA A 110 7.32 -0.92 2.38
N ASN A 111 6.83 -0.47 3.54
CA ASN A 111 5.70 0.46 3.60
C ASN A 111 6.06 1.82 3.00
N ALA A 112 7.26 2.34 3.28
CA ALA A 112 7.74 3.59 2.68
C ALA A 112 7.83 3.49 1.15
N VAL A 113 8.38 2.40 0.62
CA VAL A 113 8.44 2.15 -0.83
C VAL A 113 7.03 2.06 -1.43
N LYS A 114 6.10 1.34 -0.79
CA LYS A 114 4.72 1.25 -1.24
C LYS A 114 4.02 2.61 -1.24
N LEU A 115 4.19 3.40 -0.19
CA LEU A 115 3.62 4.75 -0.09
C LEU A 115 4.20 5.67 -1.17
N ALA A 116 5.50 5.60 -1.42
CA ALA A 116 6.14 6.33 -2.52
C ALA A 116 5.57 5.92 -3.88
N ALA A 117 5.39 4.61 -4.14
CA ALA A 117 4.76 4.12 -5.36
C ALA A 117 3.34 4.65 -5.56
N ASN A 118 2.52 4.59 -4.51
CA ASN A 118 1.15 5.13 -4.56
C ASN A 118 1.14 6.65 -4.74
N PHE A 119 2.06 7.37 -4.11
CA PHE A 119 2.22 8.82 -4.28
C PHE A 119 2.57 9.16 -5.73
N MET A 120 3.52 8.46 -6.34
CA MET A 120 3.86 8.67 -7.76
C MET A 120 2.66 8.44 -8.69
N ILE A 121 1.86 7.39 -8.45
CA ILE A 121 0.65 7.11 -9.23
C ILE A 121 -0.36 8.26 -9.10
N ALA A 122 -0.64 8.70 -7.87
CA ALA A 122 -1.59 9.78 -7.63
C ALA A 122 -1.13 11.10 -8.28
N SER A 123 0.14 11.44 -8.14
CA SER A 123 0.74 12.63 -8.75
C SER A 123 0.66 12.58 -10.27
N ALA A 124 0.99 11.45 -10.90
CA ALA A 124 0.90 11.29 -12.34
C ALA A 124 -0.54 11.49 -12.86
N ILE A 125 -1.53 10.93 -12.16
CA ILE A 125 -2.95 11.12 -12.51
C ILE A 125 -3.34 12.60 -12.42
N GLY A 126 -2.95 13.28 -11.33
CA GLY A 126 -3.22 14.70 -11.15
C GLY A 126 -2.63 15.56 -12.27
N THR A 127 -1.33 15.37 -12.55
CA THR A 127 -0.63 16.10 -13.62
C THR A 127 -1.23 15.83 -15.00
N MET A 128 -1.61 14.59 -15.30
CA MET A 128 -2.30 14.26 -16.56
C MET A 128 -3.67 14.95 -16.64
N GLY A 129 -4.41 14.99 -15.54
CA GLY A 129 -5.70 15.67 -15.46
C GLY A 129 -5.58 17.18 -15.75
N GLU A 130 -4.59 17.84 -15.14
CA GLU A 130 -4.30 19.25 -15.37
C GLU A 130 -3.88 19.51 -16.82
N ALA A 131 -3.01 18.68 -17.39
CA ALA A 131 -2.58 18.80 -18.78
C ALA A 131 -3.77 18.68 -19.76
N VAL A 132 -4.69 17.74 -19.52
CA VAL A 132 -5.91 17.57 -20.32
C VAL A 132 -6.86 18.76 -20.14
N ALA A 133 -7.04 19.26 -18.93
CA ALA A 133 -7.89 20.42 -18.65
C ALA A 133 -7.36 21.68 -19.35
N LEU A 134 -6.05 21.92 -19.28
CA LEU A 134 -5.37 23.00 -19.97
C LEU A 134 -5.57 22.90 -21.48
N ALA A 135 -5.27 21.74 -22.07
CA ALA A 135 -5.43 21.51 -23.50
C ALA A 135 -6.89 21.74 -23.97
N ARG A 136 -7.88 21.25 -23.20
CA ARG A 136 -9.31 21.47 -23.50
C ARG A 136 -9.70 22.94 -23.44
N GLY A 137 -9.18 23.70 -22.47
CA GLY A 137 -9.44 25.13 -22.34
C GLY A 137 -9.03 25.91 -23.58
N TYR A 138 -7.85 25.62 -24.14
CA TYR A 138 -7.36 26.30 -25.35
C TYR A 138 -7.96 25.75 -26.64
N THR A 139 -8.09 24.44 -26.78
CA THR A 139 -8.63 23.82 -28.02
C THR A 139 -10.13 24.08 -28.21
N ARG A 140 -10.93 24.06 -27.14
CA ARG A 140 -12.37 24.37 -27.22
C ARG A 140 -12.60 25.85 -27.48
N ALA A 141 -11.88 26.74 -26.78
CA ALA A 141 -11.94 28.17 -27.07
C ALA A 141 -11.50 28.51 -28.50
N GLN A 142 -10.47 27.82 -29.02
CA GLN A 142 -10.02 28.01 -30.41
C GLN A 142 -11.03 27.46 -31.43
N HIS A 143 -11.65 26.32 -31.15
CA HIS A 143 -12.69 25.73 -31.99
C HIS A 143 -13.95 26.61 -32.01
N ASP A 144 -14.43 27.06 -30.84
CA ASP A 144 -15.59 27.93 -30.71
C ASP A 144 -15.32 29.31 -31.36
N ALA A 145 -14.11 29.86 -31.19
CA ALA A 145 -13.70 31.08 -31.89
C ALA A 145 -13.56 30.88 -33.41
N TRP A 146 -13.19 29.68 -33.85
CA TRP A 146 -13.14 29.32 -35.28
C TRP A 146 -14.54 29.22 -35.89
N LEU A 147 -15.50 28.60 -35.18
CA LEU A 147 -16.91 28.51 -35.59
C LEU A 147 -17.55 29.90 -35.71
N MET A 148 -17.36 30.75 -34.70
CA MET A 148 -17.86 32.14 -34.70
C MET A 148 -17.33 32.96 -35.87
N ARG A 149 -16.04 32.82 -36.22
CA ARG A 149 -15.45 33.50 -37.41
C ARG A 149 -16.03 33.00 -38.74
N ARG A 150 -16.63 31.80 -38.78
CA ARG A 150 -17.30 31.26 -39.96
C ARG A 150 -18.81 31.43 -39.95
N GLY A 151 -19.36 32.14 -38.96
CA GLY A 151 -20.80 32.35 -38.82
C GLY A 151 -21.58 31.06 -38.54
N VAL A 152 -20.89 30.01 -38.09
CA VAL A 152 -21.52 28.75 -37.68
C VAL A 152 -21.81 28.87 -36.19
N ALA A 153 -23.08 29.03 -35.83
CA ALA A 153 -23.50 29.02 -34.43
C ALA A 153 -23.25 27.63 -33.81
N PRO A 154 -22.91 27.55 -32.50
CA PRO A 154 -22.61 26.30 -31.81
C PRO A 154 -23.80 25.32 -31.78
#